data_AF-A0A9W8UZ20-F1
#
_entry.id   AF-A0A9W8UZ20-F1
#
_cell.length_a   1.000
_cell.length_b   1.000
_cell.length_c   1.000
_cell.angle_alpha   90.00
_cell.angle_beta   90.00
_cell.angle_gamma   90.00
#
_symmetry.space_group_name_H-M   'P 1'
#
loop_
_entity.id
_entity.type
_entity.pdbx_description
1 polymer ?
#
loop_
_entity_poly.entity_id
_entity_poly.type
_entity_poly.pdbx_seq_one_letter_code
_entity_poly.pdbx_strand_id
1 'polypeptide(L)'
;MDYQGVKLTLLDSPGFNDTYRSETQILDSISSFLSGSYSHGFQLSGIIYLHAISNPRMEGSARLSLRMFRRLVGDDSLSNVILSSTHWSRVSLEESTRREADLQDKFWKDLLDKGATMMRHTGDRDSALALIDALIDKSPVVLDIQHELVDEGKDLIDTAAGIELNKELLDLQRRYESDLRGVREEMETAIRANDQRNQSELNEIRHQLDNQLANVKRNQSSLREREHVSSRDRQRMQSQIQILQMRFDKEKEELERKFNHENQQLRSRLEEERSASANSEFWSNVTDITNTLMNGFFVLLSVYAKK
;
A
#
# COMPACT_ATOMS: atom_id res chain seq x y z
N MET A 1 -11.42 14.28 1.93
CA MET A 1 -11.50 15.65 2.44
C MET A 1 -10.78 16.54 1.46
N ASP A 2 -11.25 17.76 1.23
CA ASP A 2 -10.52 18.70 0.37
C ASP A 2 -9.41 19.35 1.21
N TYR A 3 -8.19 19.27 0.69
CA TYR A 3 -7.00 19.84 1.33
C TYR A 3 -6.09 20.42 0.25
N GLN A 4 -5.77 21.71 0.35
CA GLN A 4 -4.97 22.44 -0.65
C GLN A 4 -5.44 22.26 -2.12
N GLY A 5 -6.75 22.15 -2.34
CA GLY A 5 -7.32 21.99 -3.68
C GLY A 5 -7.28 20.55 -4.23
N VAL A 6 -6.80 19.58 -3.46
CA VAL A 6 -6.86 18.15 -3.82
C VAL A 6 -7.80 17.36 -2.91
N LYS A 7 -8.40 16.31 -3.45
CA LYS A 7 -9.20 15.36 -2.70
C LYS A 7 -8.29 14.35 -2.00
N LEU A 8 -8.09 14.53 -0.70
CA LEU A 8 -7.32 13.62 0.11
C LEU A 8 -8.20 12.47 0.66
N THR A 9 -7.71 11.24 0.48
CA THR A 9 -8.26 10.04 1.13
C THR A 9 -7.15 9.35 1.91
N LEU A 10 -7.36 9.22 3.22
CA LEU A 10 -6.47 8.47 4.11
C LEU A 10 -7.05 7.09 4.33
N LEU A 11 -6.20 6.08 4.15
CA LEU A 11 -6.55 4.67 4.28
C LEU A 11 -5.83 4.14 5.51
N ASP A 12 -6.60 3.68 6.48
CA ASP A 12 -6.07 3.12 7.71
C ASP A 12 -5.94 1.60 7.56
N SER A 13 -4.74 1.08 7.79
CA SER A 13 -4.42 -0.34 7.71
C SER A 13 -4.15 -0.91 9.10
N PRO A 14 -4.55 -2.16 9.39
CA PRO A 14 -4.13 -2.87 10.60
C PRO A 14 -2.60 -2.86 10.73
N GLY A 15 -2.08 -2.52 11.91
CA GLY A 15 -0.64 -2.51 12.14
C GLY A 15 -0.05 -3.91 12.27
N PHE A 16 1.20 -4.09 11.83
CA PHE A 16 1.99 -5.33 11.91
C PHE A 16 2.37 -5.81 13.33
N ASN A 17 1.85 -5.17 14.39
CA ASN A 17 2.17 -5.50 15.79
C ASN A 17 0.91 -5.65 16.66
N ASP A 18 -0.18 -6.13 16.06
CA ASP A 18 -1.42 -6.44 16.78
C ASP A 18 -1.23 -7.75 17.58
N THR A 19 -1.22 -7.64 18.92
CA THR A 19 -1.08 -8.77 19.86
C THR A 19 -2.08 -9.90 19.60
N TYR A 20 -3.19 -9.63 18.90
CA TYR A 20 -4.24 -10.59 18.62
C TYR A 20 -4.16 -11.21 17.22
N ARG A 21 -3.16 -10.86 16.40
CA ARG A 21 -3.06 -11.34 15.00
C ARG A 21 -1.69 -11.87 14.67
N SER A 22 -1.68 -12.91 13.84
CA SER A 22 -0.44 -13.36 13.22
C SER A 22 -0.02 -12.43 12.08
N GLU A 23 1.28 -12.40 11.82
CA GLU A 23 1.87 -11.66 10.71
C GLU A 23 1.26 -12.08 9.36
N THR A 24 0.88 -13.35 9.21
CA THR A 24 0.15 -13.86 8.04
C THR A 24 -1.18 -13.15 7.84
N GLN A 25 -1.98 -12.98 8.90
CA GLN A 25 -3.27 -12.31 8.82
C GLN A 25 -3.13 -10.83 8.47
N ILE A 26 -2.09 -10.18 8.98
CA ILE A 26 -1.83 -8.77 8.71
C ILE A 26 -1.39 -8.60 7.25
N LEU A 27 -0.46 -9.45 6.78
CA LEU A 27 -0.02 -9.48 5.40
C LEU A 27 -1.20 -9.73 4.44
N ASP A 28 -2.06 -10.71 4.72
CA ASP A 28 -3.25 -10.98 3.90
C ASP A 28 -4.22 -9.78 3.87
N SER A 29 -4.45 -9.14 5.02
CA SER A 29 -5.35 -8.00 5.12
C SER A 29 -4.85 -6.82 4.28
N ILE A 30 -3.57 -6.46 4.40
CA ILE A 30 -2.96 -5.36 3.66
C ILE A 30 -2.92 -5.70 2.16
N SER A 31 -2.51 -6.91 1.82
CA SER A 31 -2.39 -7.34 0.42
C SER A 31 -3.75 -7.42 -0.27
N SER A 32 -4.78 -7.93 0.42
CA SER A 32 -6.16 -7.94 -0.08
C SER A 32 -6.67 -6.53 -0.36
N PHE A 33 -6.33 -5.58 0.52
CA PHE A 33 -6.75 -4.20 0.36
C PHE A 33 -6.05 -3.51 -0.81
N LEU A 34 -4.72 -3.65 -0.89
CA LEU A 34 -3.91 -3.02 -1.94
C LEU A 34 -4.21 -3.59 -3.32
N SER A 35 -4.39 -4.91 -3.45
CA SER A 35 -4.80 -5.54 -4.71
C SER A 35 -6.23 -5.15 -5.07
N GLY A 36 -7.15 -5.20 -4.10
CA GLY A 36 -8.53 -4.78 -4.29
C GLY A 36 -8.66 -3.33 -4.75
N SER A 37 -7.91 -2.40 -4.17
CA SER A 37 -7.91 -1.00 -4.61
C SER A 37 -7.28 -0.84 -6.01
N TYR A 38 -6.16 -1.51 -6.27
CA TYR A 38 -5.47 -1.46 -7.56
C TYR A 38 -6.33 -1.97 -8.72
N SER A 39 -7.01 -3.11 -8.54
CA SER A 39 -7.90 -3.69 -9.57
C SER A 39 -9.08 -2.77 -9.93
N HIS A 40 -9.41 -1.80 -9.07
CA HIS A 40 -10.44 -0.78 -9.34
C HIS A 40 -9.85 0.55 -9.82
N GLY A 41 -8.56 0.58 -10.20
CA GLY A 41 -7.87 1.75 -10.73
C GLY A 41 -7.39 2.75 -9.69
N PHE A 42 -7.40 2.39 -8.39
CA PHE A 42 -6.86 3.27 -7.35
C PHE A 42 -5.36 3.05 -7.18
N GLN A 43 -4.60 4.13 -7.31
CA GLN A 43 -3.17 4.16 -7.05
C GLN A 43 -2.86 5.02 -5.83
N LEU A 44 -1.79 4.70 -5.12
CA LEU A 44 -1.38 5.42 -3.91
C LEU A 44 -0.38 6.52 -4.27
N SER A 45 -0.65 7.74 -3.84
CA SER A 45 0.31 8.85 -3.94
C SER A 45 1.41 8.77 -2.88
N GLY A 46 1.14 8.12 -1.75
CA GLY A 46 2.14 7.97 -0.70
C GLY A 46 1.73 7.02 0.41
N ILE A 47 2.73 6.60 1.17
CA ILE A 47 2.60 5.64 2.27
C ILE A 47 3.31 6.21 3.49
N ILE A 48 2.66 6.16 4.65
CA ILE A 48 3.25 6.58 5.91
C ILE A 48 3.44 5.34 6.79
N TYR A 49 4.68 4.93 6.99
CA TYR A 49 5.04 3.88 7.94
C TYR A 49 5.27 4.48 9.32
N LEU A 50 4.49 4.07 10.32
CA LEU A 50 4.57 4.61 11.67
C LEU A 50 5.36 3.69 12.60
N HIS A 51 6.31 4.26 13.34
CA HIS A 51 7.03 3.56 14.40
C HIS A 51 7.00 4.35 15.71
N ALA A 52 6.68 3.70 16.83
CA ALA A 52 6.70 4.34 18.14
C ALA A 52 8.12 4.43 18.69
N ILE A 53 8.68 5.63 18.79
CA ILE A 53 10.04 5.83 19.32
C ILE A 53 10.14 5.49 20.82
N SER A 54 9.00 5.42 21.49
CA SER A 54 8.88 4.95 22.87
C SER A 54 9.26 3.47 23.05
N ASN A 55 9.25 2.68 21.98
CA ASN A 55 9.64 1.28 22.05
C ASN A 55 11.16 1.19 22.32
N PRO A 56 11.58 0.49 23.38
CA PRO A 56 12.98 0.52 23.83
C PRO A 56 13.94 -0.16 22.86
N ARG A 57 13.44 -1.06 22.00
CA ARG A 57 14.23 -1.78 21.00
C ARG A 57 13.35 -2.09 19.79
N MET A 58 13.97 -2.22 18.61
CA MET A 58 13.31 -2.82 17.45
C MET A 58 13.37 -4.34 17.58
N GLU A 59 12.30 -4.91 18.13
CA GLU A 59 12.10 -6.34 18.37
C GLU A 59 12.03 -7.15 17.07
N GLY A 60 12.15 -8.48 17.18
CA GLY A 60 12.15 -9.39 16.03
C GLY A 60 10.93 -9.21 15.12
N SER A 61 9.73 -9.09 15.70
CA SER A 61 8.48 -8.83 14.99
C SER A 61 8.50 -7.49 14.24
N ALA A 62 8.98 -6.41 14.88
CA ALA A 62 9.10 -5.10 14.25
C ALA A 62 10.09 -5.09 13.07
N ARG A 63 11.19 -5.86 13.17
CA ARG A 63 12.14 -6.03 12.06
C ARG A 63 11.53 -6.84 10.92
N LEU A 64 10.83 -7.93 11.22
CA LEU A 64 10.12 -8.72 10.21
C LEU A 64 9.08 -7.88 9.50
N SER A 65 8.27 -7.13 10.25
CA SER A 65 7.31 -6.15 9.74
C SER A 65 7.95 -5.16 8.77
N LEU A 66 9.09 -4.56 9.13
CA LEU A 66 9.78 -3.61 8.25
C LEU A 66 10.31 -4.28 6.97
N ARG A 67 10.83 -5.50 7.06
CA ARG A 67 11.26 -6.27 5.88
C ARG A 67 10.08 -6.59 4.97
N MET A 68 8.98 -7.09 5.51
CA MET A 68 7.76 -7.34 4.74
C MET A 68 7.21 -6.06 4.12
N PHE A 69 7.15 -4.96 4.87
CA PHE A 69 6.76 -3.65 4.36
C PHE A 69 7.58 -3.24 3.14
N ARG A 70 8.91 -3.34 3.21
CA ARG A 70 9.79 -3.03 2.08
C ARG A 70 9.49 -3.93 0.87
N ARG A 71 9.25 -5.23 1.08
CA ARG A 71 8.87 -6.16 0.00
C ARG A 71 7.50 -5.86 -0.59
N LEU A 72 6.56 -5.39 0.22
CA LEU A 72 5.23 -5.00 -0.24
C LEU A 72 5.28 -3.76 -1.14
N VAL A 73 6.05 -2.76 -0.71
CA VAL A 73 6.17 -1.47 -1.42
C VAL A 73 6.97 -1.61 -2.70
N GLY A 74 8.10 -2.33 -2.64
CA GLY A 74 9.07 -2.36 -3.73
C GLY A 74 10.06 -1.21 -3.65
N ASP A 75 11.31 -1.49 -4.03
CA ASP A 75 12.41 -0.53 -3.88
C ASP A 75 12.22 0.71 -4.77
N ASP A 76 11.58 0.57 -5.94
CA ASP A 76 11.34 1.67 -6.89
C ASP A 76 10.24 2.64 -6.42
N SER A 77 9.38 2.21 -5.49
CA SER A 77 8.27 3.00 -4.95
C SER A 77 8.60 3.66 -3.61
N LEU A 78 9.82 3.49 -3.08
CA LEU A 78 10.25 4.05 -1.79
C LEU A 78 10.28 5.59 -1.78
N SER A 79 10.39 6.24 -2.94
CA SER A 79 10.30 7.71 -3.07
C SER A 79 8.98 8.32 -2.60
N ASN A 80 7.96 7.47 -2.42
CA ASN A 80 6.62 7.83 -1.98
C ASN A 80 6.35 7.35 -0.54
N VAL A 81 7.38 6.88 0.16
CA VAL A 81 7.29 6.43 1.55
C VAL A 81 7.82 7.48 2.51
N ILE A 82 7.04 7.77 3.55
CA ILE A 82 7.51 8.45 4.75
C ILE A 82 7.62 7.45 5.90
N LEU A 83 8.81 7.35 6.48
CA LEU A 83 9.09 6.64 7.72
C LEU A 83 8.94 7.63 8.87
N SER A 84 7.81 7.57 9.57
CA SER A 84 7.48 8.55 10.61
C SER A 84 7.59 7.96 12.01
N SER A 85 8.40 8.61 12.85
CA SER A 85 8.52 8.29 14.26
C SER A 85 7.43 8.99 15.08
N THR A 86 6.82 8.29 16.03
CA THR A 86 5.66 8.73 16.83
C THR A 86 5.93 8.58 18.33
N HIS A 87 4.99 9.04 19.18
CA HIS A 87 5.03 8.87 20.64
C HIS A 87 6.23 9.56 21.33
N TRP A 88 6.70 10.66 20.76
CA TRP A 88 7.81 11.46 21.27
C TRP A 88 7.62 11.94 22.72
N SER A 89 6.38 12.21 23.15
CA SER A 89 6.07 12.65 24.51
C SER A 89 6.23 11.57 25.60
N ARG A 90 6.48 10.30 25.23
CA ARG A 90 6.57 9.19 26.18
C ARG A 90 8.00 8.87 26.65
N VAL A 91 9.01 9.52 26.10
CA VAL A 91 10.42 9.26 26.37
C VAL A 91 11.19 10.57 26.50
N SER A 92 12.33 10.54 27.21
CA SER A 92 13.18 11.73 27.32
C SER A 92 13.76 12.13 25.96
N LEU A 93 14.13 13.41 25.82
CA LEU A 93 14.75 13.92 24.58
C LEU A 93 16.06 13.19 24.26
N GLU A 94 16.87 12.90 25.28
CA GLU A 94 18.14 12.17 25.11
C GLU A 94 17.90 10.75 24.58
N GLU A 95 16.96 10.02 25.18
CA GLU A 95 16.63 8.65 24.79
C GLU A 95 16.03 8.60 23.38
N SER A 96 15.08 9.49 23.10
CA SER A 96 14.45 9.58 21.77
C SER A 96 15.44 9.97 20.68
N THR A 97 16.35 10.92 20.93
CA THR A 97 17.40 11.29 19.96
C THR A 97 18.31 10.12 19.65
N ARG A 98 18.73 9.34 20.66
CA ARG A 98 19.55 8.14 20.46
C ARG A 98 18.82 7.08 19.62
N ARG A 99 17.54 6.83 19.94
CA ARG A 99 16.72 5.87 19.20
C ARG A 99 16.43 6.32 17.78
N GLU A 100 16.25 7.61 17.57
CA GLU A 100 16.08 8.17 16.23
C GLU A 100 17.33 7.95 15.37
N ALA A 101 18.52 8.20 15.92
CA ALA A 101 19.78 7.89 15.24
C ALA A 101 19.88 6.39 14.91
N ASP A 102 19.50 5.50 15.83
CA ASP A 102 19.45 4.06 15.55
C ASP A 102 18.44 3.71 14.43
N LEU A 103 17.28 4.36 14.40
CA LEU A 103 16.31 4.22 13.30
C LEU A 103 16.94 4.64 11.99
N GLN A 104 17.50 5.85 11.92
CA GLN A 104 18.08 6.40 10.70
C GLN A 104 19.27 5.58 10.19
N ASP A 105 20.24 5.28 11.06
CA ASP A 105 21.55 4.79 10.66
C ASP A 105 21.60 3.26 10.53
N LYS A 106 20.65 2.53 11.14
CA LYS A 106 20.65 1.06 11.15
C LYS A 106 19.39 0.47 10.52
N PHE A 107 18.22 0.86 11.01
CA PHE A 107 16.98 0.16 10.66
C PHE A 107 16.35 0.67 9.37
N TRP A 108 16.38 1.98 9.16
CA TRP A 108 15.77 2.68 8.03
C TRP A 108 16.77 3.05 6.95
N LYS A 109 18.06 2.93 7.24
CA LYS A 109 19.15 3.30 6.33
C LYS A 109 18.91 2.85 4.89
N ASP A 110 18.68 1.55 4.67
CA ASP A 110 18.46 1.01 3.33
C ASP A 110 17.23 1.60 2.62
N LEU A 111 16.17 1.94 3.37
CA LEU A 111 14.97 2.53 2.81
C LEU A 111 15.21 4.01 2.46
N LEU A 112 15.95 4.73 3.32
CA LEU A 112 16.34 6.12 3.11
C LEU A 112 17.30 6.27 1.92
N ASP A 113 18.29 5.38 1.83
CA ASP A 113 19.24 5.33 0.72
C ASP A 113 18.54 5.07 -0.63
N LYS A 114 17.31 4.54 -0.61
CA LYS A 114 16.46 4.29 -1.79
C LYS A 114 15.33 5.30 -1.99
N GLY A 115 15.35 6.41 -1.25
CA GLY A 115 14.48 7.55 -1.49
C GLY A 115 13.30 7.71 -0.53
N ALA A 116 13.13 6.82 0.45
CA ALA A 116 12.18 7.08 1.53
C ALA A 116 12.60 8.32 2.33
N THR A 117 11.61 9.03 2.88
CA THR A 117 11.85 10.22 3.70
C THR A 117 11.58 9.89 5.17
N MET A 118 12.42 10.36 6.09
CA MET A 118 12.19 10.24 7.53
C MET A 118 11.62 11.53 8.09
N MET A 119 10.55 11.44 8.87
CA MET A 119 9.90 12.58 9.52
C MET A 119 9.48 12.25 10.96
N ARG A 120 9.23 13.27 11.77
CA ARG A 120 8.69 13.11 13.14
C ARG A 120 7.21 13.48 13.14
N HIS A 121 6.40 12.66 13.79
CA HIS A 121 5.04 13.02 14.19
C HIS A 121 4.98 13.18 15.71
N THR A 122 4.90 14.43 16.16
CA THR A 122 4.94 14.82 17.58
C THR A 122 3.60 14.67 18.29
N GLY A 123 2.56 14.18 17.60
CA GLY A 123 1.23 13.92 18.14
C GLY A 123 0.27 15.11 18.04
N ASP A 124 0.72 16.22 17.45
CA ASP A 124 -0.09 17.39 17.12
C ASP A 124 -0.52 17.39 15.64
N ARG A 125 -1.49 18.27 15.35
CA ARG A 125 -2.06 18.41 14.02
C ARG A 125 -1.05 18.91 12.98
N ASP A 126 -0.15 19.81 13.36
CA ASP A 126 0.76 20.45 12.42
C ASP A 126 1.79 19.45 11.89
N SER A 127 2.34 18.61 12.78
CA SER A 127 3.21 17.51 12.36
C SER A 127 2.48 16.48 11.49
N ALA A 128 1.18 16.22 11.71
CA ALA A 128 0.40 15.33 10.85
C ALA A 128 0.17 15.94 9.44
N LEU A 129 -0.14 17.24 9.37
CA LEU A 129 -0.29 17.96 8.10
C LEU A 129 1.04 18.02 7.34
N ALA A 130 2.16 18.22 8.02
CA ALA A 130 3.48 18.21 7.38
C ALA A 130 3.79 16.88 6.67
N LEU A 131 3.36 15.74 7.22
CA LEU A 131 3.49 14.44 6.53
C LEU A 131 2.66 14.38 5.24
N ILE A 132 1.44 14.96 5.28
CA ILE A 132 0.54 15.00 4.14
C ILE A 132 1.12 15.92 3.06
N ASP A 133 1.58 17.12 3.44
CA ASP A 133 2.18 18.10 2.53
C ASP A 133 3.38 17.51 1.77
N ALA A 134 4.17 16.67 2.43
CA ALA A 134 5.31 16.00 1.79
C ALA A 134 4.92 14.94 0.72
N LEU A 135 3.66 14.49 0.71
CA LEU A 135 3.15 13.47 -0.22
C LEU A 135 2.15 14.02 -1.25
N ILE A 136 1.60 15.20 -1.04
CA ILE A 136 0.45 15.71 -1.78
C ILE A 136 0.71 15.88 -3.29
N ASP A 137 1.94 16.28 -3.64
CA ASP A 137 2.37 16.52 -5.02
C ASP A 137 3.07 15.31 -5.66
N LYS A 138 3.14 14.18 -4.95
CA LYS A 138 3.79 12.97 -5.47
C LYS A 138 2.91 12.29 -6.51
N SER A 139 3.52 11.89 -7.62
CA SER A 139 2.84 11.06 -8.62
C SER A 139 2.48 9.70 -8.02
N PRO A 140 1.29 9.14 -8.32
CA PRO A 140 0.90 7.83 -7.83
C PRO A 140 1.87 6.73 -8.26
N VAL A 141 2.08 5.76 -7.37
CA VAL A 141 2.94 4.59 -7.61
C VAL A 141 2.15 3.30 -7.56
N VAL A 142 2.66 2.28 -8.24
CA VAL A 142 2.19 0.89 -8.14
C VAL A 142 3.20 0.13 -7.28
N LEU A 143 2.70 -0.56 -6.27
CA LEU A 143 3.53 -1.32 -5.35
C LEU A 143 3.82 -2.72 -5.89
N ASP A 144 4.96 -3.30 -5.53
CA ASP A 144 5.34 -4.65 -5.96
C ASP A 144 4.23 -5.67 -5.64
N ILE A 145 3.64 -5.61 -4.45
CA ILE A 145 2.54 -6.53 -4.08
C ILE A 145 1.31 -6.41 -4.98
N GLN A 146 1.04 -5.23 -5.52
CA GLN A 146 -0.08 -5.02 -6.43
C GLN A 146 0.23 -5.64 -7.79
N HIS A 147 1.44 -5.41 -8.32
CA HIS A 147 1.91 -6.02 -9.55
C HIS A 147 1.92 -7.55 -9.45
N GLU A 148 2.51 -8.09 -8.39
CA GLU A 148 2.63 -9.53 -8.17
C GLU A 148 1.26 -10.23 -8.07
N LEU A 149 0.32 -9.65 -7.33
CA LEU A 149 -0.99 -10.28 -7.10
C LEU A 149 -1.99 -10.08 -8.25
N VAL A 150 -1.95 -8.93 -8.92
CA VAL A 150 -2.97 -8.54 -9.91
C VAL A 150 -2.48 -8.76 -11.33
N ASP A 151 -1.26 -8.31 -11.65
CA ASP A 151 -0.74 -8.35 -13.01
C ASP A 151 -0.08 -9.70 -13.32
N GLU A 152 0.71 -10.23 -12.37
CA GLU A 152 1.37 -11.54 -12.51
C GLU A 152 0.49 -12.70 -12.04
N GLY A 153 -0.56 -12.43 -11.27
CA GLY A 153 -1.49 -13.44 -10.76
C GLY A 153 -0.88 -14.42 -9.75
N LYS A 154 0.17 -14.01 -9.02
CA LYS A 154 0.80 -14.83 -7.98
C LYS A 154 -0.14 -15.05 -6.78
N ASP A 155 -0.01 -16.19 -6.14
CA ASP A 155 -0.58 -16.41 -4.81
C ASP A 155 0.20 -15.63 -3.75
N LEU A 156 -0.45 -15.30 -2.63
CA LEU A 156 0.16 -14.47 -1.58
C LEU A 156 1.49 -15.04 -1.09
N ILE A 157 1.59 -16.37 -0.95
CA ILE A 157 2.82 -17.04 -0.52
C ILE A 157 3.99 -16.90 -1.50
N ASP A 158 3.71 -16.68 -2.78
CA ASP A 158 4.69 -16.58 -3.86
C ASP A 158 5.13 -15.13 -4.15
N THR A 159 4.49 -14.16 -3.51
CA THR A 159 4.91 -12.74 -3.53
C THR A 159 6.22 -12.55 -2.79
N ALA A 160 6.96 -11.48 -3.11
CA ALA A 160 8.22 -11.16 -2.42
C ALA A 160 8.04 -11.03 -0.90
N ALA A 161 6.91 -10.48 -0.45
CA ALA A 161 6.56 -10.37 0.97
C ALA A 161 6.15 -11.71 1.58
N GLY A 162 5.38 -12.53 0.85
CA GLY A 162 4.98 -13.87 1.27
C GLY A 162 6.16 -14.83 1.42
N ILE A 163 7.13 -14.77 0.51
CA ILE A 163 8.37 -15.55 0.57
C ILE A 163 9.16 -15.20 1.84
N GLU A 164 9.31 -13.90 2.14
CA GLU A 164 10.01 -13.43 3.33
C GLU A 164 9.35 -13.94 4.62
N LEU A 165 8.02 -13.87 4.70
CA LEU A 165 7.27 -14.37 5.86
C LEU A 165 7.31 -15.90 5.97
N ASN A 166 7.12 -16.62 4.86
CA ASN A 166 7.15 -18.07 4.84
C ASN A 166 8.52 -18.61 5.27
N LYS A 167 9.61 -17.92 4.92
CA LYS A 167 10.95 -18.26 5.40
C LYS A 167 11.04 -18.18 6.92
N GLU A 168 10.56 -17.10 7.54
CA GLU A 168 10.57 -16.95 9.01
C GLU A 168 9.71 -18.02 9.69
N LEU A 169 8.53 -18.33 9.12
CA LEU A 169 7.66 -19.39 9.64
C LEU A 169 8.33 -20.77 9.58
N LEU A 170 9.02 -21.09 8.48
CA LEU A 170 9.79 -22.33 8.34
C LEU A 170 10.97 -22.39 9.31
N ASP A 171 11.68 -21.28 9.53
CA ASP A 171 12.78 -21.20 10.49
C ASP A 171 12.28 -21.38 11.93
N LEU A 172 11.13 -20.80 12.26
CA LEU A 172 10.48 -20.98 13.55
C LEU A 172 9.98 -22.42 13.74
N GLN A 173 9.37 -23.01 12.71
CA GLN A 173 8.95 -24.41 12.73
C GLN A 173 10.13 -25.35 13.03
N ARG A 174 11.26 -25.16 12.34
CA ARG A 174 12.47 -25.98 12.55
C ARG A 174 13.02 -25.87 13.96
N ARG A 175 13.00 -24.67 14.55
CA ARG A 175 13.40 -24.43 15.95
C ARG A 175 12.52 -25.21 16.91
N TYR A 176 11.20 -25.04 16.83
CA TYR A 176 10.27 -25.77 17.70
C TYR A 176 10.34 -27.29 17.53
N GLU A 177 10.52 -27.79 16.31
CA GLU A 177 10.73 -29.22 16.08
C GLU A 177 12.04 -29.72 16.71
N SER A 178 13.09 -28.89 16.76
CA SER A 178 14.35 -29.21 17.45
C SER A 178 14.21 -29.18 18.95
N ASP A 179 13.56 -28.15 19.50
CA ASP A 179 13.33 -28.01 20.94
C ASP A 179 12.46 -29.16 21.46
N LEU A 180 11.43 -29.57 20.70
CA LEU A 180 10.61 -30.74 21.02
C LEU A 180 11.42 -32.04 21.04
N ARG A 181 12.44 -32.21 20.18
CA ARG A 181 13.33 -33.37 20.25
C ARG A 181 14.16 -33.34 21.53
N GLY A 182 14.75 -32.20 21.87
CA GLY A 182 15.52 -32.03 23.11
C GLY A 182 14.68 -32.32 24.36
N VAL A 183 13.48 -31.74 24.45
CA VAL A 183 12.57 -31.98 25.58
C VAL A 183 12.15 -33.46 25.68
N ARG A 184 11.96 -34.16 24.56
CA ARG A 184 11.65 -35.60 24.57
C ARG A 184 12.82 -36.43 25.12
N GLU A 185 14.04 -36.12 24.70
CA GLU A 185 15.26 -36.79 25.20
C GLU A 185 15.45 -36.56 26.71
N GLU A 186 15.28 -35.32 27.18
CA GLU A 186 15.33 -34.98 28.60
C GLU A 186 14.24 -35.70 29.39
N MET A 187 13.03 -35.80 28.84
CA MET A 187 11.93 -36.50 29.49
C MET A 187 12.21 -38.00 29.67
N GLU A 188 12.85 -38.66 28.70
CA GLU A 188 13.29 -40.05 28.85
C GLU A 188 14.31 -40.23 29.98
N THR A 189 15.24 -39.28 30.15
CA THR A 189 16.20 -39.32 31.25
C THR A 189 15.53 -39.13 32.61
N ALA A 190 14.56 -38.22 32.70
CA ALA A 190 13.78 -37.98 33.91
C ALA A 190 12.91 -39.20 34.30
N ILE A 191 12.37 -39.93 33.31
CA ILE A 191 11.66 -41.19 33.53
C ILE A 191 12.61 -42.25 34.10
N ARG A 192 13.80 -42.42 33.51
CA ARG A 192 14.81 -43.37 34.00
C ARG A 192 15.30 -43.04 35.41
N ALA A 193 15.40 -41.75 35.75
CA ALA A 193 15.78 -41.28 37.08
C ALA A 193 14.62 -41.27 38.10
N ASN A 194 13.40 -41.61 37.68
CA ASN A 194 12.17 -41.53 38.48
C ASN A 194 11.92 -40.13 39.09
N ASP A 195 12.36 -39.07 38.39
CA ASP A 195 12.18 -37.68 38.80
C ASP A 195 10.81 -37.15 38.34
N GLN A 196 9.80 -37.33 39.18
CA GLN A 196 8.42 -36.93 38.89
C GLN A 196 8.24 -35.42 38.72
N ARG A 197 9.08 -34.61 39.39
CA ARG A 197 9.00 -33.15 39.30
C ARG A 197 9.48 -32.70 37.92
N ASN A 198 10.66 -33.16 37.50
CA ASN A 198 11.21 -32.81 36.20
C ASN A 198 10.33 -33.34 35.05
N GLN A 199 9.75 -34.54 35.19
CA GLN A 199 8.78 -35.05 34.22
C GLN A 199 7.57 -34.13 34.04
N SER A 200 7.04 -33.58 35.13
CA SER A 200 5.87 -32.68 35.09
C SER A 200 6.21 -31.34 34.42
N GLU A 201 7.36 -30.75 34.77
CA GLU A 201 7.86 -29.49 34.19
C GLU A 201 8.13 -29.65 32.67
N LEU A 202 8.81 -30.73 32.26
CA LEU A 202 9.10 -31.03 30.86
C LEU A 202 7.83 -31.31 30.04
N ASN A 203 6.83 -31.98 30.63
CA ASN A 203 5.57 -32.22 29.92
C ASN A 203 4.80 -30.92 29.68
N GLU A 204 4.84 -29.95 30.61
CA GLU A 204 4.25 -28.63 30.41
C GLU A 204 4.94 -27.87 29.27
N ILE A 205 6.28 -27.86 29.26
CA ILE A 205 7.08 -27.26 28.18
C ILE A 205 6.77 -27.91 26.83
N ARG A 206 6.70 -29.25 26.79
CA ARG A 206 6.33 -30.00 25.58
C ARG A 206 4.96 -29.58 25.06
N HIS A 207 3.95 -29.50 25.94
CA HIS A 207 2.61 -29.07 25.54
C HIS A 207 2.59 -27.63 25.01
N GLN A 208 3.36 -26.72 25.61
CA GLN A 208 3.51 -25.35 25.11
C GLN A 208 4.15 -25.33 23.72
N LEU A 209 5.24 -26.07 23.51
CA LEU A 209 5.92 -26.17 22.21
C LEU A 209 5.05 -26.82 21.13
N ASP A 210 4.32 -27.89 21.46
CA ASP A 210 3.38 -28.55 20.55
C ASP A 210 2.29 -27.57 20.08
N ASN A 211 1.75 -26.76 21.00
CA ASN A 211 0.77 -25.71 20.68
C ASN A 211 1.37 -24.61 19.79
N GLN A 212 2.59 -24.15 20.09
CA GLN A 212 3.30 -23.16 19.27
C GLN A 212 3.58 -23.69 17.86
N LEU A 213 4.03 -24.94 17.74
CA LEU A 213 4.27 -25.60 16.45
C LEU A 213 2.98 -25.73 15.63
N ALA A 214 1.87 -26.11 16.27
CA ALA A 214 0.56 -26.18 15.62
C ALA A 214 0.11 -24.80 15.09
N ASN A 215 0.34 -23.74 15.86
CA ASN A 215 0.02 -22.37 15.44
C ASN A 215 0.89 -21.91 14.25
N VAL A 216 2.19 -22.20 14.25
CA VAL A 216 3.07 -21.89 13.11
C VAL A 216 2.63 -22.62 11.86
N LYS A 217 2.32 -23.91 11.95
CA LYS A 217 1.80 -24.70 10.82
C LYS A 217 0.48 -24.15 10.30
N ARG A 218 -0.44 -23.75 11.19
CA ARG A 218 -1.69 -23.08 10.79
C ARG A 218 -1.42 -21.77 10.06
N ASN A 219 -0.52 -20.91 10.57
CA ASN A 219 -0.16 -19.65 9.93
C ASN A 219 0.52 -19.85 8.56
N GLN A 220 1.24 -20.94 8.38
CA GLN A 220 1.83 -21.28 7.09
C GLN A 220 0.76 -21.77 6.10
N SER A 221 -0.16 -22.63 6.53
CA SER A 221 -1.28 -23.08 5.70
C SER A 221 -2.19 -21.93 5.28
N SER A 222 -2.50 -21.00 6.20
CA SER A 222 -3.35 -19.86 5.89
C SER A 222 -2.71 -18.90 4.87
N LEU A 223 -1.37 -18.80 4.84
CA LEU A 223 -0.65 -18.06 3.82
C LEU A 223 -0.77 -18.70 2.43
N ARG A 224 -0.87 -20.04 2.35
CA ARG A 224 -1.09 -20.79 1.10
C ARG A 224 -2.52 -20.69 0.60
N GLU A 225 -3.48 -20.91 1.49
CA GLU A 225 -4.89 -21.06 1.13
C GLU A 225 -5.63 -19.71 1.06
N ARG A 226 -4.98 -18.60 1.45
CA ARG A 226 -5.63 -17.32 1.73
C ARG A 226 -6.89 -17.54 2.57
N GLU A 227 -6.75 -18.20 3.73
CA GLU A 227 -7.90 -18.40 4.62
C GLU A 227 -8.62 -17.07 4.80
N HIS A 228 -9.85 -16.99 4.30
CA HIS A 228 -10.64 -15.78 4.36
C HIS A 228 -11.10 -15.57 5.81
N VAL A 229 -10.19 -15.14 6.67
CA VAL A 229 -10.53 -14.78 8.03
C VAL A 229 -11.44 -13.55 7.92
N SER A 230 -12.70 -13.74 8.31
CA SER A 230 -13.69 -12.66 8.41
C SER A 230 -13.29 -11.74 9.57
N SER A 231 -12.36 -10.83 9.33
CA SER A 231 -11.90 -9.85 10.31
C SER A 231 -12.72 -8.55 10.17
N ARG A 232 -12.94 -7.86 11.30
CA ARG A 232 -13.54 -6.51 11.31
C ARG A 232 -12.79 -5.53 10.40
N ASP A 233 -11.49 -5.72 10.23
CA ASP A 233 -10.70 -4.84 9.37
C ASP A 233 -10.89 -5.16 7.90
N ARG A 234 -11.10 -6.42 7.50
CA ARG A 234 -11.53 -6.71 6.14
C ARG A 234 -12.86 -6.03 5.85
N GLN A 235 -13.80 -6.02 6.80
CA GLN A 235 -15.04 -5.25 6.65
C GLN A 235 -14.77 -3.74 6.54
N ARG A 236 -13.90 -3.16 7.39
CA ARG A 236 -13.52 -1.74 7.30
C ARG A 236 -12.85 -1.40 5.97
N MET A 237 -11.91 -2.22 5.52
CA MET A 237 -11.20 -2.10 4.25
C MET A 237 -12.15 -2.24 3.07
N GLN A 238 -13.07 -3.20 3.10
CA GLN A 238 -14.13 -3.32 2.10
C GLN A 238 -15.02 -2.08 2.08
N SER A 239 -15.42 -1.55 3.24
CA SER A 239 -16.16 -0.29 3.32
C SER A 239 -15.35 0.88 2.76
N GLN A 240 -14.04 0.95 3.03
CA GLN A 240 -13.16 1.97 2.45
C GLN A 240 -13.09 1.84 0.92
N ILE A 241 -12.96 0.63 0.39
CA ILE A 241 -12.97 0.36 -1.07
C ILE A 241 -14.32 0.75 -1.67
N GLN A 242 -15.45 0.41 -1.04
CA GLN A 242 -16.78 0.81 -1.52
C GLN A 242 -16.97 2.33 -1.51
N ILE A 243 -16.48 3.01 -0.47
CA ILE A 243 -16.52 4.47 -0.41
C ILE A 243 -15.64 5.08 -1.52
N LEU A 244 -14.45 4.52 -1.76
CA LEU A 244 -13.56 4.94 -2.84
C LEU A 244 -14.24 4.77 -4.20
N GLN A 245 -14.83 3.61 -4.46
CA GLN A 245 -15.59 3.31 -5.68
C GLN A 245 -16.73 4.30 -5.88
N MET A 246 -17.58 4.48 -4.86
CA MET A 246 -18.71 5.40 -4.93
C MET A 246 -18.27 6.85 -5.22
N ARG A 247 -17.14 7.29 -4.63
CA ARG A 247 -16.59 8.62 -4.92
C ARG A 247 -16.07 8.72 -6.35
N PHE A 248 -15.36 7.70 -6.81
CA PHE A 248 -14.81 7.66 -8.16
C PHE A 248 -15.91 7.66 -9.22
N ASP A 249 -16.94 6.84 -9.04
CA ASP A 249 -18.09 6.78 -9.94
C ASP A 249 -18.84 8.12 -10.00
N LYS A 250 -19.07 8.74 -8.83
CA LYS A 250 -19.69 10.07 -8.77
C LYS A 250 -18.86 11.13 -9.50
N GLU A 251 -17.55 11.12 -9.30
CA GLU A 251 -16.64 12.06 -9.95
C GLU A 251 -16.56 11.83 -11.47
N LYS A 252 -16.55 10.57 -11.90
CA LYS A 252 -16.63 10.19 -13.31
C LYS A 252 -17.94 10.67 -13.94
N GLU A 253 -19.08 10.45 -13.29
CA GLU A 253 -20.38 10.96 -13.77
C GLU A 253 -20.39 12.50 -13.88
N GLU A 254 -19.84 13.20 -12.89
CA GLU A 254 -19.73 14.66 -12.91
C GLU A 254 -18.84 15.14 -14.07
N LEU A 255 -17.72 14.45 -14.33
CA LEU A 255 -16.82 14.76 -15.43
C LEU A 255 -17.50 14.50 -16.79
N GLU A 256 -18.18 13.38 -16.94
CA GLU A 256 -18.93 13.04 -18.16
C GLU A 256 -20.04 14.05 -18.43
N ARG A 257 -20.75 14.51 -17.40
CA ARG A 257 -21.75 15.58 -17.54
C ARG A 257 -21.13 16.89 -18.00
N LYS A 258 -20.00 17.31 -17.41
CA LYS A 258 -19.27 18.52 -17.83
C LYS A 258 -18.78 18.42 -19.27
N PHE A 259 -18.15 17.30 -19.62
CA PHE A 259 -17.66 17.04 -20.97
C PHE A 259 -18.77 17.03 -22.02
N ASN A 260 -19.91 16.40 -21.72
CA ASN A 260 -21.06 16.39 -22.61
C ASN A 260 -21.65 17.80 -22.77
N HIS A 261 -21.75 18.56 -21.69
CA HIS A 261 -22.22 19.94 -21.74
C HIS A 261 -21.31 20.84 -22.58
N GLU A 262 -19.99 20.76 -22.38
CA GLU A 262 -19.01 21.56 -23.12
C GLU A 262 -18.96 21.19 -24.61
N ASN A 263 -19.01 19.90 -24.94
CA ASN A 263 -19.14 19.45 -26.33
C ASN A 263 -20.42 19.93 -26.99
N GLN A 264 -21.54 19.95 -26.25
CA GLN A 264 -22.79 20.48 -26.78
C GLN A 264 -22.67 21.97 -27.07
N GLN A 265 -22.08 22.76 -26.17
CA GLN A 265 -21.81 24.17 -26.40
C GLN A 265 -20.90 24.43 -27.61
N LEU A 266 -19.82 23.64 -27.75
CA LEU A 266 -18.91 23.74 -28.89
C LEU A 266 -19.62 23.43 -30.21
N ARG A 267 -20.46 22.40 -30.24
CA ARG A 267 -21.27 22.06 -31.42
C ARG A 267 -22.23 23.18 -31.79
N SER A 268 -22.93 23.76 -30.81
CA SER A 268 -23.82 24.90 -31.05
C SER A 268 -23.07 26.12 -31.59
N ARG A 269 -21.90 26.46 -31.04
CA ARG A 269 -21.07 27.55 -31.57
C ARG A 269 -20.60 27.29 -33.01
N LEU A 270 -20.20 26.06 -33.32
CA LEU A 270 -19.81 25.68 -34.68
C LEU A 270 -20.99 25.77 -35.66
N GLU A 271 -22.20 25.43 -35.24
CA GLU A 271 -23.41 25.60 -36.04
C GLU A 271 -23.77 27.07 -36.23
N GLU A 272 -23.64 27.91 -35.19
CA GLU A 272 -23.83 29.36 -35.29
C GLU A 272 -22.80 30.00 -36.23
N GLU A 273 -21.52 29.65 -36.12
CA GLU A 273 -20.46 30.15 -37.03
C GLU A 273 -20.64 29.67 -38.47
N ARG A 274 -21.07 28.41 -38.68
CA ARG A 274 -21.42 27.90 -40.01
C ARG A 274 -22.63 28.63 -40.59
N SER A 275 -23.63 28.89 -39.77
CA SER A 275 -24.84 29.62 -40.18
C SER A 275 -24.52 31.09 -40.47
N ALA A 276 -23.64 31.73 -39.69
CA ALA A 276 -23.15 33.08 -39.92
C ALA A 276 -22.26 33.16 -41.18
N SER A 277 -21.43 32.15 -41.44
CA SER A 277 -20.63 32.06 -42.66
C SER A 277 -21.49 31.77 -43.90
N ALA A 278 -22.60 31.05 -43.75
CA ALA A 278 -23.57 30.81 -44.82
C ALA A 278 -24.48 32.03 -45.08
N ASN A 279 -24.77 32.85 -44.05
CA ASN A 279 -25.55 34.09 -44.16
C ASN A 279 -24.72 35.31 -44.57
N SER A 280 -23.39 35.20 -44.59
CA SER A 280 -22.52 36.22 -45.17
C SER A 280 -22.59 36.11 -46.69
N GLU A 281 -23.18 37.11 -47.36
CA GLU A 281 -23.18 37.35 -48.82
C GLU A 281 -21.77 37.40 -49.46
N PHE A 282 -20.73 37.00 -48.74
CA PHE A 282 -19.34 37.09 -49.14
C PHE A 282 -18.89 35.95 -50.08
N TRP A 283 -19.47 34.75 -50.00
CA TRP A 283 -19.06 33.63 -50.87
C TRP A 283 -19.85 33.48 -52.16
N SER A 284 -21.03 34.09 -52.31
CA SER A 284 -21.72 34.15 -53.62
C SER A 284 -20.93 35.01 -54.61
N ASN A 285 -20.27 36.07 -54.14
CA ASN A 285 -19.42 36.94 -54.96
C ASN A 285 -18.04 36.34 -55.28
N VAL A 286 -17.54 35.36 -54.52
CA VAL A 286 -16.22 34.75 -54.80
C VAL A 286 -16.33 33.60 -55.81
N THR A 287 -17.47 32.93 -55.94
CA THR A 287 -17.69 31.94 -57.02
C THR A 287 -17.80 32.56 -58.41
N ASP A 288 -18.28 33.80 -58.53
CA ASP A 288 -18.29 34.52 -59.82
C ASP A 288 -16.92 35.08 -60.21
N ILE A 289 -16.08 35.43 -59.22
CA ILE A 289 -14.72 35.94 -59.49
C ILE A 289 -13.72 34.80 -59.75
N THR A 290 -13.92 33.62 -59.17
CA THR A 290 -13.00 32.47 -59.33
C THR A 290 -13.21 31.67 -60.62
N ASN A 291 -14.37 31.76 -61.28
CA ASN A 291 -14.57 31.20 -62.63
C ASN A 291 -13.98 32.06 -63.77
N THR A 292 -13.50 33.27 -63.47
CA THR A 292 -12.90 34.17 -64.48
C THR A 292 -11.36 34.21 -64.40
N LEU A 293 -10.74 33.62 -63.38
CA LEU A 293 -9.29 33.65 -63.17
C LEU A 293 -8.73 32.24 -62.94
N MET A 294 -8.65 31.46 -64.01
CA MET A 294 -7.73 30.35 -64.12
C MET A 294 -6.29 30.82 -63.82
N ASN A 295 -5.65 30.17 -62.84
CA ASN A 295 -4.26 29.66 -62.85
C ASN A 295 -3.56 29.81 -61.48
N GLY A 296 -3.26 28.68 -60.83
CA GLY A 296 -2.09 28.59 -59.92
C GLY A 296 -2.34 28.04 -58.50
N PHE A 297 -1.75 26.86 -58.26
CA PHE A 297 -1.10 26.38 -57.02
C PHE A 297 -1.85 26.29 -55.66
N PHE A 298 -1.98 25.03 -55.20
CA PHE A 298 -1.81 24.41 -53.86
C PHE A 298 -1.86 25.25 -52.55
N VAL A 299 -2.44 24.68 -51.47
CA VAL A 299 -1.74 24.10 -50.29
C VAL A 299 -2.69 23.29 -49.37
N LEU A 300 -2.21 22.13 -48.91
CA LEU A 300 -2.72 21.20 -47.88
C LEU A 300 -2.53 21.76 -46.44
N LEU A 301 -3.35 21.33 -45.48
CA LEU A 301 -2.82 20.86 -44.18
C LEU A 301 -3.83 20.00 -43.40
N SER A 302 -3.34 18.83 -43.00
CA SER A 302 -3.96 17.82 -42.14
C SER A 302 -3.35 17.84 -40.72
N VAL A 303 -3.95 17.05 -39.81
CA VAL A 303 -3.33 16.39 -38.62
C VAL A 303 -3.25 17.27 -37.35
N TYR A 304 -3.45 16.82 -36.10
CA TYR A 304 -4.00 15.61 -35.45
C TYR A 304 -4.39 15.97 -34.00
N ALA A 305 -4.99 14.99 -33.32
CA ALA A 305 -5.36 14.94 -31.92
C ALA A 305 -4.22 15.14 -30.88
N LYS A 306 -4.65 15.71 -29.73
CA LYS A 306 -4.24 15.49 -28.33
C LYS A 306 -2.81 15.79 -27.85
N LYS A 307 -2.73 16.59 -26.79
CA LYS A 307 -2.41 16.09 -25.44
C LYS A 307 -3.47 16.58 -24.46
#